data_AF-A0AAV7RXG6-F1
#
_entry.id   AF-A0AAV7RXG6-F1
#
_cell.length_a   1.000
_cell.length_b   1.000
_cell.length_c   1.000
_cell.angle_alpha   90.00
_cell.angle_beta   90.00
_cell.angle_gamma   90.00
#
_symmetry.space_group_name_H-M   'P 1'
#
loop_
_entity.id
_entity.type
_entity.pdbx_description
1 polymer ?
#
loop_
_entity_poly.entity_id
_entity_poly.type
_entity_poly.pdbx_seq_one_letter_code
_entity_poly.pdbx_strand_id
1 'polypeptide(L)'
;MPDKRLPKRLFYGELAEGKRTQGGQKKRLKDTLKVSLKNFGIGPDSWETLAQDRPAWQSCISKGATSYKQSSTAEVQKKHEPRKSIANSLPTNPADHLCPT
;
A
#
# COMPACT_ATOMS: atom_id res chain seq x y z
N MET A 1 -21.55 5.87 30.01
CA MET A 1 -21.47 4.60 29.27
C MET A 1 -20.58 3.61 30.02
N PRO A 2 -21.06 2.40 30.35
CA PRO A 2 -20.29 1.38 31.06
C PRO A 2 -19.06 0.89 30.26
N ASP A 3 -17.93 0.64 30.93
CA ASP A 3 -16.65 0.24 30.31
C ASP A 3 -16.64 -1.15 29.67
N LYS A 4 -17.57 -2.02 30.10
CA LYS A 4 -17.74 -3.36 29.53
C LYS A 4 -18.32 -3.38 28.12
N ARG A 5 -18.87 -2.26 27.64
CA ARG A 5 -19.50 -2.19 26.31
C ARG A 5 -18.46 -2.20 25.20
N LEU A 6 -18.63 -3.10 24.23
CA LEU A 6 -17.78 -3.28 23.05
C LEU A 6 -17.44 -1.97 22.32
N PRO A 7 -18.41 -1.07 22.01
CA PRO A 7 -18.08 0.20 21.36
C PRO A 7 -17.10 1.05 22.19
N LYS A 8 -17.26 1.09 23.52
CA LYS A 8 -16.37 1.88 24.38
C LYS A 8 -14.97 1.28 24.45
N ARG A 9 -14.84 -0.05 24.52
CA ARG A 9 -13.53 -0.74 24.48
C ARG A 9 -12.81 -0.58 23.14
N LEU A 10 -13.54 -0.55 22.03
CA LEU A 10 -12.96 -0.37 20.69
C LEU A 10 -12.52 1.07 20.43
N PHE A 11 -13.37 2.05 20.73
CA PHE A 11 -13.08 3.46 20.45
C PHE A 11 -12.06 4.07 21.40
N TYR A 12 -12.05 3.63 22.66
CA TYR A 12 -11.21 4.21 23.72
C TYR A 12 -10.18 3.22 24.26
N GLY A 13 -9.97 2.09 23.58
CA GLY A 13 -8.96 1.11 23.94
C GLY A 13 -7.56 1.55 23.49
N GLU A 14 -6.60 1.44 24.39
CA GLU A 14 -5.17 1.56 24.07
C GLU A 14 -4.68 0.29 23.38
N LEU A 15 -3.68 0.41 22.49
CA LEU A 15 -3.06 -0.77 21.90
C LEU A 15 -2.27 -1.50 22.98
N ALA A 16 -2.54 -2.81 23.15
CA ALA A 16 -1.77 -3.65 24.06
C ALA A 16 -0.29 -3.76 23.63
N GLU A 17 -0.04 -3.80 22.33
CA GLU A 17 1.30 -3.85 21.74
C GLU A 17 1.36 -3.02 20.46
N GLY A 18 2.50 -2.36 20.23
CA GLY A 18 2.76 -1.57 19.03
C GLY A 18 2.37 -0.09 19.15
N LYS A 19 3.11 0.76 18.43
CA LYS A 19 2.87 2.21 18.36
C LYS A 19 2.12 2.52 17.07
N ARG A 20 0.97 3.21 17.15
CA ARG A 20 0.32 3.75 15.95
C ARG A 20 1.30 4.70 15.24
N THR A 21 1.38 4.61 13.92
CA THR A 21 2.18 5.55 13.14
C THR A 21 1.64 6.95 13.36
N GLN A 22 2.46 7.81 13.96
CA GLN A 22 2.18 9.24 14.03
C GLN A 22 2.26 9.75 12.59
N GLY A 23 1.13 10.17 12.02
CA GLY A 23 1.09 10.70 10.67
C GLY A 23 2.05 11.88 10.55
N GLY A 24 3.08 11.75 9.71
CA GLY A 24 4.03 12.82 9.43
C GLY A 24 3.52 13.80 8.37
N GLN A 25 4.27 14.87 8.15
CA GLN A 25 3.99 15.79 7.05
C GLN A 25 4.04 15.07 5.70
N LYS A 26 3.08 15.38 4.81
CA LYS A 26 3.08 14.87 3.44
C LYS A 26 4.31 15.37 2.69
N LYS A 27 4.88 14.51 1.83
CA LYS A 27 5.98 14.89 0.93
C LYS A 27 5.55 16.04 0.00
N ARG A 28 6.49 16.93 -0.34
CA ARG A 28 6.28 17.94 -1.38
C ARG A 28 6.15 17.25 -2.73
N LEU A 29 5.42 17.86 -3.67
CA LEU A 29 5.22 17.31 -5.02
C LEU A 29 6.56 16.95 -5.71
N LYS A 30 7.56 17.84 -5.62
CA LYS A 30 8.91 17.61 -6.17
C LYS A 30 9.56 16.34 -5.63
N ASP A 31 9.42 16.07 -4.34
CA ASP A 31 10.02 14.90 -3.71
C ASP A 31 9.29 13.62 -4.13
N THR A 32 7.97 13.69 -4.28
CA THR A 32 7.17 12.59 -4.85
C THR A 32 7.58 12.29 -6.28
N LEU A 33 7.77 13.31 -7.13
CA LEU A 33 8.22 13.14 -8.51
C LEU A 33 9.60 12.48 -8.60
N LYS A 34 10.56 12.89 -7.76
CA LYS A 34 11.89 12.25 -7.70
C LYS A 34 11.81 10.77 -7.36
N VAL A 35 10.92 10.39 -6.43
CA VAL A 35 10.69 8.99 -6.07
C VAL A 35 10.07 8.22 -7.25
N SER A 36 9.05 8.78 -7.90
CA SER A 36 8.42 8.16 -9.07
C SER A 36 9.41 7.96 -10.22
N LEU A 37 10.27 8.93 -10.51
CA LEU A 37 11.29 8.82 -11.55
C LEU A 37 12.28 7.67 -11.25
N LYS A 38 12.73 7.56 -10.00
CA LYS A 38 13.58 6.44 -9.56
C LYS A 38 12.87 5.09 -9.74
N ASN A 39 11.59 5.01 -9.39
CA ASN A 39 10.78 3.81 -9.57
C ASN A 39 10.61 3.43 -11.05
N PHE A 40 10.66 4.42 -11.95
CA PHE A 40 10.60 4.20 -13.40
C PHE A 40 11.97 3.90 -14.02
N GLY A 41 13.05 3.86 -13.20
CA GLY A 41 14.42 3.63 -13.67
C GLY A 41 15.05 4.87 -14.34
N ILE A 42 14.50 6.07 -14.11
CA ILE A 42 15.01 7.32 -14.64
C ILE A 42 15.82 8.03 -13.56
N GLY A 43 17.06 8.40 -13.90
CA GLY A 43 17.94 9.15 -13.00
C GLY A 43 17.40 10.55 -12.69
N PRO A 44 17.36 10.98 -11.41
CA PRO A 44 16.85 12.31 -11.03
C PRO A 44 17.74 13.47 -11.50
N ASP A 45 18.97 13.18 -11.94
CA ASP A 45 19.92 14.18 -12.44
C ASP A 45 19.99 14.20 -13.97
N SER A 46 19.48 13.16 -14.65
CA SER A 46 19.56 13.00 -16.11
C SER A 46 18.21 13.17 -16.83
N TRP A 47 17.11 13.34 -16.10
CA TRP A 47 15.77 13.45 -16.69
C TRP A 47 15.59 14.71 -17.55
N GLU A 48 16.28 15.81 -17.25
CA GLU A 48 16.21 17.05 -18.04
C GLU A 48 16.84 16.87 -19.42
N THR A 49 17.99 16.19 -19.50
CA THR A 49 18.64 15.83 -20.77
C THR A 49 17.78 14.86 -21.57
N LEU A 50 17.17 13.87 -20.90
CA LEU A 50 16.26 12.92 -21.53
C LEU A 50 14.98 13.61 -22.06
N ALA A 51 14.50 14.64 -21.37
CA ALA A 51 13.30 15.39 -21.74
C ALA A 51 13.48 16.31 -22.96
N GLN A 52 14.73 16.64 -23.34
CA GLN A 52 15.01 17.37 -24.58
C GLN A 52 14.53 16.59 -25.81
N ASP A 53 14.68 15.27 -25.78
CA ASP A 53 14.13 14.38 -26.81
C ASP A 53 12.74 13.88 -26.38
N ARG A 54 11.72 14.61 -26.81
CA ARG A 54 10.31 14.34 -26.44
C ARG A 54 9.84 12.91 -26.74
N PRO A 55 10.06 12.31 -27.92
CA PRO A 55 9.68 10.92 -28.17
C PRO A 55 10.45 9.92 -27.28
N ALA A 56 11.75 10.12 -27.05
CA ALA A 56 12.51 9.26 -26.13
C ALA A 56 11.98 9.38 -24.69
N TRP A 57 11.68 10.59 -24.23
CA TRP A 57 11.07 10.85 -22.93
C TRP A 57 9.76 10.11 -22.73
N GLN A 58 8.84 10.21 -23.70
CA GLN A 58 7.54 9.53 -23.63
C GLN A 58 7.70 8.01 -23.60
N SER A 59 8.61 7.46 -24.41
CA SER A 59 8.91 6.03 -24.45
C SER A 59 9.44 5.53 -23.10
N CYS A 60 10.44 6.23 -22.53
CA CYS A 60 11.01 5.89 -21.23
C CYS A 60 9.99 5.93 -20.10
N ILE A 61 9.13 6.96 -20.04
CA ILE A 61 8.06 7.04 -19.04
C ILE A 61 7.08 5.89 -19.20
N SER A 62 6.60 5.62 -20.42
CA SER A 62 5.59 4.57 -20.65
C SER A 62 6.12 3.19 -20.26
N LYS A 63 7.38 2.92 -20.63
CA LYS A 63 8.10 1.70 -20.24
C LYS A 63 8.25 1.59 -18.73
N GLY A 64 8.73 2.64 -18.07
CA GLY A 64 8.92 2.67 -16.61
C GLY A 64 7.61 2.56 -15.82
N ALA A 65 6.53 3.19 -16.31
CA ALA A 65 5.21 3.07 -15.70
C ALA A 65 4.65 1.65 -15.81
N THR A 66 4.89 0.98 -16.93
CA THR A 66 4.45 -0.41 -17.15
C THR A 66 5.19 -1.38 -16.22
N SER A 67 6.53 -1.26 -16.13
CA SER A 67 7.34 -2.10 -15.24
C SER A 67 7.02 -1.86 -13.76
N TYR A 68 6.80 -0.61 -13.37
CA TYR A 68 6.38 -0.26 -12.01
C TYR A 68 5.01 -0.87 -11.65
N LYS A 69 4.03 -0.78 -12.57
CA LYS A 69 2.71 -1.41 -12.34
C LYS A 69 2.82 -2.92 -12.21
N GLN A 70 3.62 -3.57 -13.05
CA GLN A 70 3.85 -5.02 -12.98
C GLN A 70 4.46 -5.44 -11.65
N SER A 71 5.56 -4.79 -11.24
CA SER A 71 6.23 -5.07 -9.95
C SER A 71 5.32 -4.81 -8.76
N SER A 72 4.60 -3.69 -8.73
CA SER A 72 3.64 -3.38 -7.67
C SER A 72 2.51 -4.41 -7.59
N THR A 73 2.03 -4.91 -8.73
CA THR A 73 0.97 -5.93 -8.76
C THR A 73 1.48 -7.27 -8.22
N ALA A 74 2.69 -7.67 -8.62
CA ALA A 74 3.34 -8.88 -8.14
C ALA A 74 3.58 -8.83 -6.61
N GLU A 75 4.00 -7.69 -6.07
CA GLU A 75 4.15 -7.52 -4.61
C GLU A 75 2.83 -7.65 -3.86
N VAL A 76 1.75 -7.09 -4.40
CA VAL A 76 0.41 -7.20 -3.81
C VAL A 76 -0.07 -8.65 -3.84
N GLN A 77 0.11 -9.35 -4.97
CA GLN A 77 -0.23 -10.77 -5.10
C GLN A 77 0.54 -11.62 -4.11
N LYS A 78 1.86 -11.45 -4.02
CA LYS A 78 2.73 -12.15 -3.05
C LYS A 78 2.27 -11.96 -1.60
N LYS A 79 1.78 -10.77 -1.23
CA LYS A 79 1.23 -10.50 0.11
C LYS A 79 -0.16 -11.09 0.31
N HIS A 80 -0.94 -11.25 -0.76
CA HIS A 80 -2.29 -11.75 -0.73
C HIS A 80 -2.36 -13.28 -0.70
N GLU A 81 -1.49 -13.97 -1.43
CA GLU A 81 -1.38 -15.44 -1.49
C GLU A 81 -1.42 -16.15 -0.12
N PRO A 82 -0.61 -15.77 0.90
CA PRO A 82 -0.65 -16.43 2.21
C PRO A 82 -1.96 -16.18 2.95
N ARG A 83 -2.62 -15.03 2.77
CA ARG A 83 -3.92 -14.76 3.39
C ARG A 83 -5.00 -15.62 2.75
N LYS A 84 -4.94 -15.77 1.42
CA LYS A 84 -5.86 -16.60 0.65
C LYS A 84 -5.70 -18.09 1.00
N SER A 85 -4.46 -18.58 1.16
CA SER A 85 -4.23 -19.97 1.56
C SER A 85 -4.74 -20.28 2.97
N ILE A 86 -4.53 -19.37 3.93
CA ILE A 86 -5.08 -19.49 5.30
C ILE A 86 -6.60 -19.54 5.26
N ALA A 87 -7.24 -18.60 4.54
CA ALA A 87 -8.69 -18.55 4.40
C ALA A 87 -9.27 -19.83 3.78
N ASN A 88 -8.56 -20.44 2.83
CA ASN A 88 -8.99 -21.68 2.18
C ASN A 88 -8.75 -22.94 3.04
N SER A 89 -7.82 -22.89 4.00
CA SER A 89 -7.50 -24.03 4.89
C SER A 89 -8.35 -24.10 6.16
N LEU A 90 -9.02 -23.01 6.53
CA LEU A 90 -9.88 -22.97 7.71
C LEU A 90 -11.22 -23.64 7.36
N PRO A 91 -11.66 -24.66 8.12
CA PRO A 91 -13.01 -25.21 7.95
C PRO A 91 -14.03 -24.15 8.33
N THR A 92 -14.84 -23.71 7.37
CA THR A 92 -16.02 -22.88 7.63
C THR A 92 -17.03 -23.73 8.40
N ASN A 93 -16.94 -23.76 9.73
CA ASN A 93 -18.05 -24.24 10.56
C ASN A 93 -19.13 -23.14 10.55
N PRO A 94 -20.34 -23.39 10.02
CA PRO A 94 -21.39 -22.39 9.87
C PRO A 94 -22.09 -22.00 11.20
N ALA A 95 -21.52 -22.35 12.36
CA ALA A 95 -22.26 -22.32 13.64
C ALA A 95 -21.84 -21.23 14.66
N ASP A 96 -20.73 -20.50 14.49
CA ASP A 96 -20.15 -19.75 15.63
C ASP A 96 -20.44 -18.23 15.69
N HIS A 97 -21.42 -17.71 14.95
CA HIS A 97 -21.81 -16.30 15.11
C HIS A 97 -23.28 -16.06 14.76
N LEU A 98 -24.18 -16.66 15.53
CA LEU A 98 -25.52 -16.09 15.66
C LEU A 98 -25.42 -14.85 16.56
N CYS A 99 -25.55 -13.67 15.96
CA CYS A 99 -25.78 -12.42 16.70
C CYS A 99 -27.10 -12.55 17.48
N PRO A 100 -27.10 -12.40 18.82
CA PRO A 100 -28.34 -12.42 19.58
C PRO A 100 -29.19 -11.18 19.24
N THR A 101 -30.48 -11.42 19.00
CA THR A 101 -31.54 -10.42 18.79
C THR A 101 -31.84 -9.61 20.05
#